data_AF-A0AAV2IR86-F1
#
_entry.id   AF-A0AAV2IR86-F1
#
_cell.length_a   1.000
_cell.length_b   1.000
_cell.length_c   1.000
_cell.angle_alpha   90.00
_cell.angle_beta   90.00
_cell.angle_gamma   90.00
#
_symmetry.space_group_name_H-M   'P 1'
#
loop_
_entity.id
_entity.type
_entity.pdbx_description
1 polymer ?
#
loop_
_entity_poly.entity_id
_entity_poly.type
_entity_poly.pdbx_seq_one_letter_code
_entity_poly.pdbx_strand_id
1 'polypeptide(L)'
;KLTSGWTSRLSELQIPVTQNMTLVTVLADAFEIRQWNADGLPKDQVSIENAILVIRGRRWPLMIDPQEQANRWIRNKELVHKLKVVKMTDANFLRTLEACIRTGIPVLMEDVGEVLDPALEPILLKQTFIQGGRLLIRLGDSDIDYDKNFKFYLTTKLSNPHYLPEVCIKVTIINFTVTKKGLEDQLLG
;
A
#
# COMPACT_ATOMS: atom_id res chain seq x y z
N LYS A 1 0.66 -19.77 7.94
CA LYS A 1 1.90 -20.42 8.44
C LYS A 1 2.64 -19.56 9.46
N LEU A 2 2.89 -18.28 9.20
CA LEU A 2 3.50 -17.39 10.22
C LEU A 2 2.54 -17.12 11.38
N THR A 3 1.30 -16.71 11.08
CA THR A 3 0.25 -16.45 12.09
C THR A 3 0.06 -17.63 13.04
N SER A 4 -0.06 -18.85 12.51
CA SER A 4 -0.14 -20.07 13.31
C SER A 4 1.08 -20.28 14.21
N GLY A 5 2.29 -19.99 13.74
CA GLY A 5 3.50 -20.09 14.56
C GLY A 5 3.53 -19.09 15.71
N TRP A 6 3.10 -17.84 15.46
CA TRP A 6 2.94 -16.83 16.50
C TRP A 6 1.89 -17.22 17.54
N THR A 7 0.72 -17.70 17.10
CA THR A 7 -0.34 -18.16 18.01
C THR A 7 0.11 -19.32 18.89
N SER A 8 0.85 -20.28 18.33
CA SER A 8 1.44 -21.38 19.12
C SER A 8 2.41 -20.84 20.16
N ARG A 9 3.30 -19.92 19.78
CA ARG A 9 4.29 -19.36 20.71
C ARG A 9 3.65 -18.54 21.83
N LEU A 10 2.60 -17.77 21.53
CA LEU A 10 1.84 -17.02 22.53
C LEU A 10 1.15 -17.97 23.52
N SER A 11 0.62 -19.09 23.02
CA SER A 11 0.00 -20.13 23.85
C SER A 11 1.03 -20.80 24.78
N GLU A 12 2.23 -21.10 24.29
CA GLU A 12 3.35 -21.60 25.11
C GLU A 12 3.74 -20.64 26.23
N LEU A 13 3.71 -19.34 25.95
CA LEU A 13 4.02 -18.28 26.92
C LEU A 13 2.85 -17.94 27.86
N GLN A 14 1.76 -18.71 27.81
CA GLN A 14 0.53 -18.48 28.59
C GLN A 14 -0.09 -17.09 28.39
N ILE A 15 0.12 -16.47 27.23
CA ILE A 15 -0.52 -15.21 26.86
C ILE A 15 -1.92 -15.54 26.31
N PRO A 16 -3.01 -14.94 26.83
CA PRO A 16 -4.35 -15.19 26.31
C PRO A 16 -4.48 -14.85 24.83
N VAL A 17 -4.96 -15.80 24.03
CA VAL A 17 -5.22 -15.60 22.59
C VAL A 17 -6.63 -16.05 22.26
N THR A 18 -7.31 -15.33 21.38
CA THR A 18 -8.60 -15.76 20.83
C THR A 18 -8.40 -16.98 19.93
N GLN A 19 -9.16 -18.04 20.15
CA GLN A 19 -9.10 -19.24 19.31
C GLN A 19 -9.53 -18.92 17.86
N ASN A 20 -8.87 -19.52 16.88
CA ASN A 20 -9.13 -19.33 15.44
C ASN A 20 -9.00 -17.87 14.96
N MET A 21 -8.17 -17.05 15.63
CA MET A 21 -7.87 -15.69 15.18
C MET A 21 -7.24 -15.69 13.79
N THR A 22 -7.81 -14.89 12.89
CA THR A 22 -7.24 -14.60 11.56
C THR A 22 -6.95 -13.10 11.46
N LEU A 23 -6.08 -12.72 10.52
CA LEU A 23 -5.77 -11.32 10.28
C LEU A 23 -7.05 -10.54 9.90
N VAL A 24 -7.90 -11.16 9.07
CA VAL A 24 -9.14 -10.58 8.56
C VAL A 24 -10.13 -10.31 9.69
N THR A 25 -10.34 -11.28 10.59
CA THR A 25 -11.32 -11.13 11.68
C THR A 25 -10.94 -10.08 12.72
N VAL A 26 -9.65 -9.69 12.77
CA VAL A 26 -9.15 -8.72 13.75
C VAL A 26 -8.95 -7.33 13.15
N LEU A 27 -8.55 -7.22 11.88
CA LEU A 27 -8.14 -5.95 11.28
C LEU A 27 -9.12 -5.39 10.23
N ALA A 28 -10.13 -6.16 9.85
CA ALA A 28 -11.13 -5.76 8.87
C ALA A 28 -12.55 -5.98 9.38
N ASP A 29 -13.43 -5.03 9.05
CA ASP A 29 -14.87 -5.16 9.27
C ASP A 29 -15.57 -5.70 8.00
N ALA A 30 -16.68 -6.43 8.19
CA ALA A 30 -17.45 -6.99 7.08
C ALA A 30 -17.97 -5.93 6.10
N PHE A 31 -18.29 -4.72 6.58
CA PHE A 31 -18.68 -3.60 5.74
C PHE A 31 -17.53 -3.08 4.89
N GLU A 32 -16.34 -2.91 5.47
CA GLU A 32 -15.14 -2.49 4.72
C GLU A 32 -14.79 -3.50 3.63
N ILE A 33 -14.83 -4.80 3.93
CA ILE A 33 -14.55 -5.86 2.95
C ILE A 33 -15.56 -5.80 1.79
N ARG A 34 -16.85 -5.61 2.09
CA ARG A 34 -17.87 -5.44 1.06
C ARG A 34 -17.60 -4.23 0.18
N GLN A 35 -17.16 -3.12 0.77
CA GLN A 35 -16.79 -1.93 0.01
C GLN A 35 -15.57 -2.21 -0.88
N TRP A 36 -14.53 -2.88 -0.38
CA TRP A 36 -13.36 -3.21 -1.21
C TRP A 36 -13.73 -4.10 -2.40
N ASN A 37 -14.63 -5.06 -2.18
CA ASN A 37 -15.15 -5.90 -3.25
C ASN A 37 -15.95 -5.10 -4.28
N ALA A 38 -16.77 -4.14 -3.82
CA ALA A 38 -17.49 -3.22 -4.71
C ALA A 38 -16.53 -2.30 -5.49
N ASP A 39 -15.40 -1.93 -4.89
CA ASP A 39 -14.32 -1.17 -5.53
C ASP A 39 -13.48 -2.04 -6.49
N GLY A 40 -13.76 -3.35 -6.61
CA GLY A 40 -13.12 -4.25 -7.56
C GLY A 40 -11.98 -5.10 -6.99
N LEU A 41 -11.82 -5.16 -5.66
CA LEU A 41 -10.96 -6.16 -5.02
C LEU A 41 -11.57 -7.57 -5.21
N PRO A 42 -10.78 -8.58 -5.55
CA PRO A 42 -11.28 -9.95 -5.55
C PRO A 42 -11.69 -10.44 -4.15
N LYS A 43 -12.70 -11.32 -4.10
CA LYS A 43 -13.29 -11.83 -2.85
C LYS A 43 -12.45 -12.92 -2.17
N ASP A 44 -11.35 -13.36 -2.77
CA ASP A 44 -10.51 -14.40 -2.21
C ASP A 44 -9.78 -13.91 -0.95
N GLN A 45 -9.45 -14.85 -0.06
CA GLN A 45 -8.86 -14.53 1.23
C GLN A 45 -7.50 -13.81 1.10
N VAL A 46 -6.69 -14.15 0.10
CA VAL A 46 -5.37 -13.56 -0.09
C VAL A 46 -5.50 -12.09 -0.49
N SER A 47 -6.43 -11.78 -1.40
CA SER A 47 -6.75 -10.41 -1.80
C SER A 47 -7.23 -9.55 -0.64
N ILE A 48 -8.08 -10.09 0.25
CA ILE A 48 -8.55 -9.38 1.45
C ILE A 48 -7.39 -9.13 2.42
N GLU A 49 -6.53 -10.13 2.67
CA GLU A 49 -5.34 -9.97 3.52
C GLU A 49 -4.38 -8.91 2.95
N ASN A 50 -4.16 -8.92 1.64
CA ASN A 50 -3.36 -7.91 0.96
C ASN A 50 -3.96 -6.50 1.09
N ALA A 51 -5.29 -6.36 0.95
CA ALA A 51 -5.97 -5.07 1.14
C ALA A 51 -5.80 -4.53 2.57
N ILE A 52 -5.83 -5.40 3.58
CA ILE A 52 -5.54 -5.02 4.97
C ILE A 52 -4.12 -4.46 5.08
N LEU A 53 -3.12 -5.11 4.46
CA LEU A 53 -1.74 -4.63 4.48
C LEU A 53 -1.59 -3.27 3.79
N VAL A 54 -2.31 -3.05 2.68
CA VAL A 54 -2.32 -1.77 1.97
C VAL A 54 -2.91 -0.65 2.83
N ILE A 55 -4.00 -0.92 3.55
CA ILE A 55 -4.77 0.11 4.25
C ILE A 55 -4.23 0.37 5.66
N ARG A 56 -3.84 -0.68 6.39
CA ARG A 56 -3.37 -0.60 7.77
C ARG A 56 -1.84 -0.51 7.87
N GLY A 57 -1.12 -0.72 6.76
CA GLY A 57 0.33 -0.66 6.71
C GLY A 57 0.88 0.71 7.08
N ARG A 58 1.90 0.75 7.94
CA ARG A 58 2.56 2.01 8.33
C ARG A 58 3.40 2.61 7.20
N ARG A 59 4.14 1.77 6.47
CA ARG A 59 4.93 2.17 5.30
C ARG A 59 4.08 2.11 4.04
N TRP A 60 4.40 2.94 3.06
CA TRP A 60 3.66 2.98 1.81
C TRP A 60 3.70 1.63 1.10
N PRO A 61 2.57 1.17 0.54
CA PRO A 61 2.49 -0.11 -0.15
C PRO A 61 3.13 -0.04 -1.53
N LEU A 62 4.01 -0.99 -1.82
CA LEU A 62 4.47 -1.32 -3.16
C LEU A 62 3.85 -2.65 -3.57
N MET A 63 2.91 -2.59 -4.51
CA MET A 63 2.09 -3.71 -4.93
C MET A 63 2.67 -4.34 -6.20
N ILE A 64 3.10 -5.59 -6.09
CA ILE A 64 3.51 -6.42 -7.22
C ILE A 64 2.24 -6.95 -7.87
N ASP A 65 1.88 -6.39 -9.01
CA ASP A 65 0.56 -6.56 -9.62
C ASP A 65 0.66 -6.67 -11.15
N PRO A 66 1.16 -7.81 -11.68
CA PRO A 66 1.28 -8.01 -13.13
C PRO A 66 -0.08 -8.03 -13.86
N GLN A 67 -1.19 -8.21 -13.13
CA GLN A 67 -2.54 -8.29 -13.70
C GLN A 67 -3.37 -7.02 -13.47
N GLU A 68 -2.76 -5.97 -12.90
CA GLU A 68 -3.39 -4.67 -12.63
C GLU A 68 -4.66 -4.74 -11.75
N GLN A 69 -4.81 -5.77 -10.92
CA GLN A 69 -5.96 -5.92 -10.03
C GLN A 69 -5.93 -4.91 -8.89
N ALA A 70 -4.79 -4.81 -8.20
CA ALA A 70 -4.58 -3.83 -7.14
C ALA A 70 -4.65 -2.40 -7.69
N ASN A 71 -4.10 -2.19 -8.89
CA ASN A 71 -4.15 -0.90 -9.57
C ASN A 71 -5.59 -0.41 -9.79
N ARG A 72 -6.44 -1.25 -10.39
CA ARG A 72 -7.86 -0.92 -10.62
C ARG A 72 -8.62 -0.71 -9.31
N TRP A 73 -8.38 -1.57 -8.32
CA TRP A 73 -8.98 -1.44 -7.00
C TRP A 73 -8.65 -0.09 -6.34
N ILE A 74 -7.38 0.32 -6.32
CA ILE A 74 -6.98 1.62 -5.75
C ILE A 74 -7.60 2.80 -6.50
N ARG A 75 -7.66 2.74 -7.84
CA ARG A 75 -8.31 3.77 -8.67
C ARG A 75 -9.78 3.96 -8.30
N ASN A 76 -10.52 2.87 -8.13
CA ASN A 76 -11.93 2.92 -7.75
C ASN A 76 -12.10 3.36 -6.30
N LYS A 77 -11.30 2.81 -5.39
CA LYS A 77 -11.34 3.12 -3.95
C LYS A 77 -11.09 4.59 -3.66
N GLU A 78 -10.15 5.21 -4.37
CA GLU A 78 -9.74 6.60 -4.16
C GLU A 78 -10.39 7.57 -5.17
N LEU A 79 -11.42 7.12 -5.91
CA LEU A 79 -12.13 7.92 -6.93
C LEU A 79 -12.70 9.21 -6.35
N VAL A 80 -13.34 9.12 -5.17
CA VAL A 80 -13.94 10.27 -4.47
C VAL A 80 -12.87 11.26 -4.00
N HIS A 81 -11.66 10.77 -3.70
CA HIS A 81 -10.53 11.59 -3.26
C HIS A 81 -9.71 12.15 -4.44
N LYS A 82 -10.17 11.96 -5.68
CA LYS A 82 -9.53 12.48 -6.91
C LYS A 82 -8.09 11.98 -7.09
N LEU A 83 -7.87 10.68 -6.85
CA LEU A 83 -6.58 10.01 -7.03
C LEU A 83 -5.83 10.51 -8.27
N LYS A 84 -4.58 10.94 -8.07
CA LYS A 84 -3.71 11.32 -9.17
C LYS A 84 -2.81 10.15 -9.54
N VAL A 85 -2.82 9.78 -10.81
CA VAL A 85 -1.95 8.74 -11.35
C VAL A 85 -0.74 9.37 -12.03
N VAL A 86 0.45 8.86 -11.74
CA VAL A 86 1.73 9.33 -12.29
C VAL A 86 2.66 8.16 -12.61
N LYS A 87 3.63 8.36 -13.51
CA LYS A 87 4.72 7.41 -13.76
C LYS A 87 6.06 8.07 -13.44
N MET A 88 7.06 7.28 -13.05
CA MET A 88 8.43 7.81 -12.82
C MET A 88 9.06 8.37 -14.10
N THR A 89 8.59 7.95 -15.28
CA THR A 89 9.04 8.47 -16.58
C THR A 89 8.51 9.87 -16.89
N ASP A 90 7.52 10.37 -16.15
CA ASP A 90 6.90 11.65 -16.43
C ASP A 90 7.81 12.78 -15.93
N ALA A 91 8.29 13.65 -16.83
CA ALA A 91 9.23 14.73 -16.47
C ALA A 91 8.74 15.67 -15.34
N ASN A 92 7.42 15.72 -15.09
CA ASN A 92 6.79 16.57 -14.07
C ASN A 92 6.18 15.76 -12.90
N PHE A 93 6.57 14.50 -12.70
CA PHE A 93 5.96 13.68 -11.62
C PHE A 93 6.24 14.29 -10.24
N LEU A 94 7.46 14.80 -9.99
CA LEU A 94 7.82 15.45 -8.72
C LEU A 94 6.92 16.65 -8.44
N ARG A 95 6.78 17.58 -9.39
CA ARG A 95 5.89 18.74 -9.23
C ARG A 95 4.44 18.35 -8.94
N THR A 96 3.96 17.30 -9.60
CA THR A 96 2.61 16.76 -9.36
C THR A 96 2.50 16.21 -7.93
N LEU A 97 3.52 15.50 -7.47
CA LEU A 97 3.61 14.93 -6.14
C LEU A 97 3.66 16.02 -5.06
N GLU A 98 4.44 17.07 -5.25
CA GLU A 98 4.49 18.24 -4.35
C GLU A 98 3.10 18.89 -4.18
N ALA A 99 2.37 19.08 -5.29
CA ALA A 99 1.03 19.64 -5.25
C ALA A 99 0.04 18.73 -4.51
N CYS A 100 0.13 17.41 -4.73
CA CYS A 100 -0.72 16.43 -4.06
C CYS A 100 -0.43 16.31 -2.56
N ILE A 101 0.86 16.35 -2.16
CA ILE A 101 1.28 16.38 -0.76
C ILE A 101 0.70 17.59 -0.04
N ARG A 102 0.78 18.78 -0.68
CA ARG A 102 0.24 20.02 -0.12
C ARG A 102 -1.27 20.02 0.07
N THR A 103 -1.98 19.28 -0.78
CA THR A 103 -3.45 19.28 -0.83
C THR A 103 -4.08 18.01 -0.24
N GLY A 104 -3.27 17.05 0.19
CA GLY A 104 -3.75 15.76 0.72
C GLY A 104 -4.35 14.83 -0.34
N ILE A 105 -4.20 15.12 -1.63
CA ILE A 105 -4.72 14.26 -2.72
C ILE A 105 -3.86 12.99 -2.79
N PRO A 106 -4.47 11.79 -2.79
CA PRO A 106 -3.71 10.55 -2.90
C PRO A 106 -3.07 10.41 -4.28
N VAL A 107 -1.89 9.78 -4.31
CA VAL A 107 -1.14 9.53 -5.56
C VAL A 107 -0.89 8.04 -5.73
N LEU A 108 -1.14 7.55 -6.95
CA LEU A 108 -0.75 6.22 -7.41
C LEU A 108 0.37 6.36 -8.44
N MET A 109 1.54 5.82 -8.08
CA MET A 109 2.69 5.73 -8.99
C MET A 109 2.71 4.36 -9.66
N GLU A 110 2.65 4.36 -10.99
CA GLU A 110 2.57 3.15 -11.80
C GLU A 110 3.92 2.74 -12.40
N ASP A 111 3.99 1.47 -12.79
CA ASP A 111 5.09 0.88 -13.54
C ASP A 111 6.46 1.10 -12.86
N VAL A 112 6.48 0.95 -11.54
CA VAL A 112 7.68 1.17 -10.75
C VAL A 112 8.69 0.05 -10.97
N GLY A 113 9.92 0.42 -11.33
CA GLY A 113 11.03 -0.52 -11.53
C GLY A 113 11.61 -1.05 -10.22
N GLU A 114 12.70 -1.82 -10.31
CA GLU A 114 13.44 -2.32 -9.14
C GLU A 114 14.23 -1.21 -8.42
N VAL A 115 14.63 -0.18 -9.17
CA VAL A 115 15.30 1.02 -8.67
C VAL A 115 14.30 2.14 -8.57
N LEU A 116 14.17 2.72 -7.37
CA LEU A 116 13.36 3.90 -7.11
C LEU A 116 14.22 5.16 -7.25
N ASP A 117 13.61 6.24 -7.72
CA ASP A 117 14.28 7.54 -7.75
C ASP A 117 14.60 8.01 -6.31
N PRO A 118 15.87 8.33 -5.97
CA PRO A 118 16.26 8.84 -4.66
C PRO A 118 15.48 10.09 -4.22
N ALA A 119 14.97 10.89 -5.17
CA ALA A 119 14.13 12.04 -4.87
C ALA A 119 12.84 11.67 -4.12
N LEU A 120 12.38 10.41 -4.21
CA LEU A 120 11.20 9.92 -3.48
C LEU A 120 11.50 9.56 -2.02
N GLU A 121 12.77 9.45 -1.63
CA GLU A 121 13.17 8.95 -0.31
C GLU A 121 12.53 9.71 0.87
N PRO A 122 12.47 11.05 0.88
CA PRO A 122 11.81 11.78 1.96
C PRO A 122 10.35 11.37 2.13
N ILE A 123 9.66 11.10 1.02
CA ILE A 123 8.25 10.71 0.99
C ILE A 123 8.10 9.26 1.46
N LEU A 124 8.93 8.36 0.94
CA LEU A 124 8.89 6.94 1.28
C LEU A 124 9.11 6.70 2.77
N LEU A 125 10.05 7.44 3.35
CA LEU A 125 10.39 7.38 4.78
C LEU A 125 9.52 8.30 5.65
N LYS A 126 8.63 9.11 5.06
CA LYS A 126 7.79 10.10 5.76
C LYS A 126 8.63 11.06 6.62
N GLN A 127 9.76 11.55 6.08
CA GLN A 127 10.70 12.48 6.71
C GLN A 127 10.12 13.90 6.83
N THR A 128 9.06 14.01 7.62
CA THR A 128 8.40 15.29 7.93
C THR A 128 9.04 15.95 9.13
N PHE A 129 9.00 17.27 9.18
CA PHE A 129 9.51 18.07 10.29
C PHE A 129 8.56 19.25 10.57
N ILE A 130 8.66 19.83 11.77
CA ILE A 130 7.84 20.97 12.16
C ILE A 130 8.71 22.22 12.11
N GLN A 131 8.27 23.23 11.36
CA GLN A 131 8.92 24.54 11.30
C GLN A 131 7.86 25.63 11.36
N GLY A 132 8.01 26.58 12.28
CA GLY A 132 7.04 27.66 12.46
C GLY A 132 5.61 27.18 12.76
N GLY A 133 5.47 26.02 13.42
CA GLY A 133 4.16 25.41 13.73
C GLY A 133 3.49 24.66 12.58
N ARG A 134 4.11 24.61 11.39
CA ARG A 134 3.60 23.87 10.22
C ARG A 134 4.35 22.55 10.07
N LEU A 135 3.63 21.50 9.68
CA LEU A 135 4.22 20.22 9.33
C LEU A 135 4.68 20.30 7.87
N LEU A 136 5.97 20.14 7.62
CA LEU A 136 6.60 20.27 6.32
C LEU A 136 7.34 18.97 5.95
N ILE A 137 7.62 18.82 4.67
CA ILE A 137 8.53 17.80 4.11
C ILE A 137 9.48 18.48 3.12
N ARG A 138 10.76 18.09 3.15
CA ARG A 138 11.77 18.55 2.20
C ARG A 138 11.75 17.63 0.99
N LEU A 139 11.50 18.16 -0.20
CA LEU A 139 11.61 17.44 -1.46
C LEU A 139 12.52 18.22 -2.42
N GLY A 140 13.68 17.65 -2.76
CA GLY A 140 14.74 18.39 -3.43
C GLY A 140 15.14 19.62 -2.61
N ASP A 141 15.07 20.80 -3.22
CA ASP A 141 15.39 22.08 -2.57
C ASP A 141 14.18 22.79 -1.95
N SER A 142 12.97 22.20 -2.04
CA SER A 142 11.73 22.85 -1.61
C SER A 142 11.19 22.27 -0.30
N ASP A 143 10.76 23.16 0.59
CA ASP A 143 9.98 22.82 1.79
C ASP A 143 8.48 22.94 1.47
N ILE A 144 7.75 21.83 1.64
CA ILE A 144 6.35 21.71 1.21
C ILE A 144 5.49 21.41 2.43
N ASP A 145 4.35 22.08 2.56
CA ASP A 145 3.35 21.71 3.56
C ASP A 145 2.89 20.28 3.38
N TYR A 146 2.93 19.53 4.47
CA TYR A 146 2.54 18.13 4.46
C TYR A 146 1.13 17.97 5.02
N ASP A 147 0.19 17.58 4.16
CA ASP A 147 -1.15 17.20 4.59
C ASP A 147 -1.15 15.76 5.14
N LYS A 148 -1.72 15.57 6.33
CA LYS A 148 -1.75 14.26 7.00
C LYS A 148 -2.64 13.23 6.29
N ASN A 149 -3.58 13.69 5.45
CA ASN A 149 -4.46 12.83 4.67
C ASN A 149 -3.81 12.33 3.38
N PHE A 150 -2.64 12.86 3.01
CA PHE A 150 -1.89 12.40 1.85
C PHE A 150 -1.64 10.89 1.94
N LYS A 151 -1.89 10.19 0.83
CA LYS A 151 -1.56 8.77 0.68
C LYS A 151 -0.76 8.54 -0.58
N PHE A 152 0.18 7.60 -0.50
CA PHE A 152 1.01 7.23 -1.62
C PHE A 152 0.96 5.71 -1.85
N TYR A 153 0.70 5.33 -3.09
CA TYR A 153 0.59 3.94 -3.55
C TYR A 153 1.58 3.71 -4.68
N LEU A 154 2.28 2.58 -4.67
CA LEU A 154 3.17 2.18 -5.75
C LEU A 154 2.71 0.85 -6.34
N THR A 155 2.77 0.72 -7.66
CA THR A 155 2.48 -0.55 -8.36
C THR A 155 3.60 -0.89 -9.33
N THR A 156 3.87 -2.18 -9.49
CA THR A 156 4.78 -2.70 -10.52
C THR A 156 4.13 -3.84 -11.28
N LYS A 157 4.41 -3.90 -12.59
CA LYS A 157 3.98 -5.00 -13.46
C LYS A 157 5.00 -6.14 -13.53
N LEU A 158 6.16 -5.96 -12.91
CA LEU A 158 7.18 -7.00 -12.85
C LEU A 158 6.63 -8.16 -12.03
N SER A 159 6.54 -9.36 -12.60
CA SER A 159 5.99 -10.52 -11.89
C SER A 159 6.89 -11.02 -10.76
N ASN A 160 8.21 -10.82 -10.88
CA ASN A 160 9.20 -11.25 -9.89
C ASN A 160 10.36 -10.23 -9.78
N PRO A 161 10.12 -9.03 -9.24
CA PRO A 161 11.14 -7.99 -9.11
C PRO A 161 12.11 -8.32 -7.96
N HIS A 162 13.39 -8.08 -8.18
CA HIS A 162 14.45 -8.23 -7.19
C HIS A 162 14.78 -6.87 -6.54
N TYR A 163 13.94 -6.47 -5.59
CA TYR A 163 14.18 -5.26 -4.81
C TYR A 163 15.38 -5.41 -3.88
N LEU A 164 16.27 -4.42 -3.92
CA LEU A 164 17.38 -4.33 -2.98
C LEU A 164 16.86 -4.16 -1.54
N PRO A 165 17.59 -4.62 -0.51
CA PRO A 165 17.18 -4.48 0.89
C PRO A 165 16.82 -3.05 1.29
N GLU A 166 17.49 -2.07 0.68
CA GLU A 166 17.21 -0.64 0.87
C GLU A 166 15.76 -0.25 0.51
N VAL A 167 15.19 -0.83 -0.55
CA VAL A 167 13.80 -0.60 -0.92
C VAL A 167 12.88 -1.31 0.07
N CYS A 168 13.21 -2.55 0.44
CA CYS A 168 12.41 -3.38 1.36
C CYS A 168 12.25 -2.77 2.76
N ILE A 169 13.18 -1.92 3.21
CA ILE A 169 13.04 -1.21 4.49
C ILE A 169 12.15 0.04 4.37
N LYS A 170 12.14 0.68 3.19
CA LYS A 170 11.42 1.94 2.90
C LYS A 170 9.92 1.71 2.66
N VAL A 171 9.55 0.64 1.95
CA VAL A 171 8.15 0.35 1.58
C VAL A 171 7.64 -0.98 2.17
N THR A 172 6.32 -1.17 2.17
CA THR A 172 5.72 -2.49 2.41
C THR A 172 5.49 -3.17 1.06
N ILE A 173 6.28 -4.18 0.73
CA ILE A 173 6.07 -4.97 -0.49
C ILE A 173 4.90 -5.93 -0.29
N ILE A 174 3.92 -5.89 -1.19
CA ILE A 174 2.70 -6.69 -1.12
C ILE A 174 2.52 -7.39 -2.47
N ASN A 175 2.33 -8.70 -2.43
CA ASN A 175 2.23 -9.50 -3.64
C ASN A 175 0.77 -9.74 -4.01
N PHE A 176 0.32 -9.09 -5.09
CA PHE A 176 -1.02 -9.24 -5.68
C PHE A 176 -1.03 -10.20 -6.87
N THR A 177 0.00 -11.04 -7.05
CA THR A 177 -0.06 -12.07 -8.08
C THR A 177 -1.18 -13.07 -7.81
N VAL A 178 -1.93 -13.38 -8.85
CA VAL A 178 -3.00 -14.37 -8.77
C VAL A 178 -2.39 -15.74 -8.49
N THR A 179 -2.78 -16.34 -7.36
CA THR A 179 -2.44 -17.73 -7.05
C THR A 179 -3.48 -18.67 -7.68
N LYS A 180 -3.10 -19.90 -8.03
CA LYS A 180 -4.02 -20.89 -8.60
C LYS A 180 -5.27 -21.09 -7.73
N LYS A 181 -5.08 -21.15 -6.41
CA LYS A 181 -6.17 -21.24 -5.43
C LYS A 181 -7.04 -19.97 -5.42
N GLY A 182 -6.43 -18.78 -5.47
CA GLY A 182 -7.18 -17.53 -5.56
C GLY A 182 -8.03 -17.44 -6.84
N LEU A 183 -7.52 -17.97 -7.96
CA LEU A 183 -8.28 -18.04 -9.21
C LEU A 183 -9.45 -19.04 -9.11
N GLU A 184 -9.26 -20.20 -8.48
CA GLU A 184 -10.32 -21.18 -8.23
C GLU A 184 -11.44 -20.56 -7.35
N ASP A 185 -11.07 -19.89 -6.26
CA ASP A 185 -12.03 -19.19 -5.37
C ASP A 185 -12.76 -18.05 -6.11
N GLN A 186 -12.09 -17.36 -7.04
CA GLN A 186 -12.70 -16.32 -7.88
C GLN A 186 -13.71 -16.87 -8.89
N LEU A 187 -13.48 -18.08 -9.42
CA LEU A 187 -14.35 -18.73 -10.42
C LEU A 187 -15.54 -19.46 -9.79
N LEU A 188 -15.40 -19.90 -8.53
CA LEU A 188 -16.45 -20.58 -7.76
C LEU A 188 -17.40 -19.62 -7.01
N GLY A 189 -17.17 -18.31 -7.14
CA GLY A 189 -17.83 -17.24 -6.37
C GLY A 189 -19.30 -16.98 -6.68
#